data_AF-X8DL42-F1
#
_entry.id   AF-X8DL42-F1
#
_cell.length_a   1.000
_cell.length_b   1.000
_cell.length_c   1.000
_cell.angle_alpha   90.00
_cell.angle_beta   90.00
_cell.angle_gamma   90.00
#
_symmetry.space_group_name_H-M   'P 1'
#
loop_
_entity.id
_entity.type
_entity.pdbx_description
1 polymer ?
#
loop_
_entity_poly.entity_id
_entity_poly.type
_entity_poly.pdbx_seq_one_letter_code
_entity_poly.pdbx_strand_id
1 'polypeptide(L)'
;MIGAGSVEGRALSHPDHDRIWSAFVEHGITPVFHVADQVRIFDDCWYPDDQSGDLVPATEAVFLWVPPALALTDLILHGVFDRHPRLRFGVVELSSAWVPQFLLLLDGASDFTTRLNGKPVAQLSRRPSEYFLEHVRVSSFSYEDPSS
;
A
#
# COMPACT_ATOMS: atom_id res chain seq x y z
N MET A 1 0.48 -12.21 7.45
CA MET A 1 0.24 -10.76 7.28
C MET A 1 1.58 -10.07 7.40
N ILE A 2 1.74 -8.90 6.79
CA ILE A 2 2.97 -8.10 6.91
C ILE A 2 2.58 -6.65 7.20
N GLY A 3 3.45 -5.91 7.89
CA GLY A 3 3.24 -4.49 8.15
C GLY A 3 3.39 -3.64 6.89
N ALA A 4 2.59 -2.58 6.78
CA ALA A 4 2.63 -1.63 5.66
C ALA A 4 3.72 -0.56 5.82
N GLY A 5 4.88 -0.91 6.36
CA GLY A 5 5.98 0.01 6.64
C GLY A 5 7.35 -0.60 6.40
N SER A 6 8.40 0.09 6.86
CA SER A 6 9.78 -0.34 6.60
C SER A 6 10.11 -1.66 7.28
N VAL A 7 10.92 -2.50 6.61
CA VAL A 7 11.54 -3.69 7.19
C VAL A 7 13.01 -3.38 7.42
N GLU A 8 13.50 -3.54 8.64
CA GLU A 8 14.89 -3.23 9.03
C GLU A 8 15.36 -1.83 8.59
N GLY A 9 14.45 -0.83 8.72
CA GLY A 9 14.70 0.57 8.35
C GLY A 9 14.75 0.84 6.84
N ARG A 10 14.38 -0.12 5.99
CA ARG A 10 14.34 0.02 4.54
C ARG A 10 12.92 0.02 4.02
N ALA A 11 12.68 0.80 2.97
CA ALA A 11 11.43 0.78 2.22
C ALA A 11 11.15 -0.64 1.69
N LEU A 12 9.88 -0.98 1.50
CA LEU A 12 9.48 -2.31 1.03
C LEU A 12 10.02 -2.58 -0.39
N SER A 13 10.19 -1.53 -1.19
CA SER A 13 10.76 -1.58 -2.54
C SER A 13 12.27 -1.81 -2.62
N HIS A 14 12.98 -1.73 -1.49
CA HIS A 14 14.44 -1.84 -1.46
C HIS A 14 14.91 -3.19 -2.06
N PRO A 15 15.96 -3.21 -2.92
CA PRO A 15 16.40 -4.45 -3.59
C PRO A 15 16.74 -5.61 -2.65
N ASP A 16 17.25 -5.34 -1.44
CA ASP A 16 17.52 -6.38 -0.42
C ASP A 16 16.28 -7.21 -0.04
N HIS A 17 15.07 -6.67 -0.28
CA HIS A 17 13.80 -7.34 -0.03
C HIS A 17 13.31 -8.18 -1.23
N ASP A 18 13.95 -8.09 -2.40
CA ASP A 18 13.52 -8.85 -3.59
C ASP A 18 13.50 -10.37 -3.34
N ARG A 19 14.40 -10.88 -2.50
CA ARG A 19 14.40 -12.29 -2.08
C ARG A 19 13.11 -12.70 -1.35
N ILE A 20 12.52 -11.78 -0.58
CA ILE A 20 11.28 -12.01 0.16
C ILE A 20 10.12 -12.09 -0.83
N TRP A 21 10.07 -11.14 -1.77
CA TRP A 21 9.05 -11.10 -2.83
C TRP A 21 9.12 -12.34 -3.73
N SER A 22 10.32 -12.76 -4.13
CA SER A 22 10.53 -13.99 -4.87
C SER A 22 10.06 -15.23 -4.10
N ALA A 23 10.36 -15.33 -2.80
CA ALA A 23 9.92 -16.45 -1.97
C ALA A 23 8.39 -16.53 -1.88
N PHE A 24 7.69 -15.40 -1.71
CA PHE A 24 6.23 -15.39 -1.74
C PHE A 24 5.67 -15.89 -3.07
N VAL A 25 6.24 -15.45 -4.19
CA VAL A 25 5.84 -15.92 -5.51
C VAL A 25 6.12 -17.42 -5.69
N GLU A 26 7.30 -17.91 -5.28
CA GLU A 26 7.70 -19.32 -5.39
C GLU A 26 6.77 -20.24 -4.60
N HIS A 27 6.38 -19.83 -3.40
CA HIS A 27 5.52 -20.62 -2.52
C HIS A 27 4.02 -20.37 -2.72
N GLY A 28 3.62 -19.53 -3.67
CA GLY A 28 2.22 -19.20 -3.92
C GLY A 28 1.54 -18.49 -2.75
N ILE A 29 2.31 -17.71 -1.98
CA ILE A 29 1.84 -16.97 -0.81
C ILE A 29 1.51 -15.54 -1.23
N THR A 30 0.30 -15.09 -0.92
CA THR A 30 -0.12 -13.70 -1.12
C THR A 30 0.05 -12.93 0.20
N PRO A 31 1.01 -12.00 0.32
CA PRO A 31 1.09 -11.12 1.47
C PRO A 31 -0.15 -10.24 1.61
N VAL A 32 -0.50 -9.91 2.86
CA VAL A 32 -1.69 -9.11 3.20
C VAL A 32 -1.30 -8.03 4.19
N PHE A 33 -1.72 -6.79 3.92
CA PHE A 33 -1.78 -5.70 4.89
C PHE A 33 -3.11 -5.78 5.65
N HIS A 34 -3.03 -5.80 6.98
CA HIS A 34 -4.18 -5.97 7.89
C HIS A 34 -4.22 -4.83 8.91
N VAL A 35 -5.41 -4.52 9.45
CA VAL A 35 -5.58 -3.50 10.50
C VAL A 35 -4.78 -3.79 11.77
N ALA A 36 -4.52 -5.06 12.06
CA ALA A 36 -3.72 -5.49 13.22
C ALA A 36 -2.22 -5.19 13.07
N ASP A 37 -1.72 -4.96 11.84
CA ASP A 37 -0.31 -4.78 11.52
C ASP A 37 -0.02 -3.35 11.00
N GLN A 38 -0.81 -2.37 11.43
CA GLN A 38 -0.65 -0.97 10.99
C GLN A 38 0.64 -0.35 11.52
N VAL A 39 1.18 0.56 10.71
CA VAL A 39 2.31 1.40 11.07
C VAL A 39 1.86 2.83 11.29
N ARG A 40 2.44 3.50 12.29
CA ARG A 40 2.17 4.92 12.55
C ARG A 40 2.94 5.77 11.53
N ILE A 41 2.21 6.50 10.69
CA ILE A 41 2.78 7.35 9.63
C ILE A 41 2.51 8.84 9.86
N PHE A 42 1.66 9.17 10.84
CA PHE A 42 1.38 10.54 11.27
C PHE A 42 2.17 10.88 12.53
N ASP A 43 2.11 12.15 12.93
CA ASP A 43 2.65 12.62 14.21
C ASP A 43 1.99 11.88 15.40
N ASP A 44 2.79 11.58 16.43
CA ASP A 44 2.34 10.84 17.63
C ASP A 44 1.16 11.51 18.35
N CYS A 45 1.00 12.83 18.26
CA CYS A 45 -0.14 13.53 18.86
C CYS A 45 -1.52 13.13 18.29
N TRP A 46 -1.56 12.46 17.12
CA TRP A 46 -2.78 11.94 16.50
C TRP A 46 -3.11 10.50 16.90
N TYR A 47 -2.24 9.85 17.67
CA TYR A 47 -2.44 8.53 18.23
C TYR A 47 -2.60 8.64 19.76
N PRO A 48 -3.72 9.19 20.25
CA PRO A 48 -3.92 9.36 21.68
C PRO A 48 -3.87 8.00 22.37
N ASP A 49 -3.10 7.93 23.44
CA ASP A 49 -2.99 6.72 24.24
C ASP A 49 -4.31 6.53 25.04
N ASP A 50 -5.11 5.55 24.66
CA ASP A 50 -6.23 5.12 25.48
C ASP A 50 -5.70 4.19 26.58
N GLN A 51 -5.50 4.76 27.77
CA GLN A 51 -5.01 4.02 28.94
C GLN A 51 -5.92 2.85 29.34
N SER A 52 -7.19 2.83 28.91
CA SER A 52 -8.08 1.71 29.16
C SER A 52 -7.89 0.56 28.17
N GLY A 53 -7.41 0.84 26.97
CA GLY A 53 -7.27 -0.12 25.86
C GLY A 53 -8.59 -0.59 25.26
N ASP A 54 -9.71 0.02 25.64
CA ASP A 54 -11.07 -0.40 25.27
C ASP A 54 -11.59 0.36 24.03
N LEU A 55 -10.90 1.41 23.58
CA LEU A 55 -11.32 2.26 22.47
C LEU A 55 -10.37 2.14 21.26
N VAL A 56 -10.96 1.95 20.08
CA VAL A 56 -10.30 2.22 18.81
C VAL A 56 -10.48 3.71 18.49
N PRO A 57 -9.42 4.54 18.45
CA PRO A 57 -9.56 5.96 18.20
C PRO A 57 -10.20 6.23 16.83
N ALA A 58 -11.35 6.90 16.81
CA ALA A 58 -12.06 7.21 15.57
C ALA A 58 -11.19 8.04 14.60
N THR A 59 -10.33 8.91 15.14
CA THR A 59 -9.36 9.69 14.35
C THR A 59 -8.43 8.78 13.56
N GLU A 60 -7.93 7.70 14.16
CA GLU A 60 -7.09 6.71 13.45
C GLU A 60 -7.92 5.90 12.46
N ALA A 61 -9.12 5.46 12.87
CA ALA A 61 -10.01 4.63 12.06
C ALA A 61 -10.31 5.22 10.67
N VAL A 62 -10.46 6.56 10.57
CA VAL A 62 -10.72 7.27 9.30
C VAL A 62 -9.54 7.18 8.31
N PHE A 63 -8.32 7.00 8.80
CA PHE A 63 -7.09 7.02 7.98
C PHE A 63 -6.37 5.66 7.91
N LEU A 64 -7.00 4.56 8.34
CA LEU A 64 -6.44 3.21 8.28
C LEU A 64 -5.99 2.79 6.87
N TRP A 65 -6.58 3.37 5.82
CA TRP A 65 -6.21 3.10 4.43
C TRP A 65 -4.88 3.75 4.00
N VAL A 66 -4.35 4.74 4.74
CA VAL A 66 -3.20 5.53 4.28
C VAL A 66 -1.90 4.71 4.30
N PRO A 67 -1.55 3.95 5.36
CA PRO A 67 -0.37 3.11 5.36
C PRO A 67 -0.28 2.10 4.20
N PRO A 68 -1.32 1.28 3.89
CA PRO A 68 -1.25 0.37 2.75
C PRO A 68 -1.18 1.11 1.40
N ALA A 69 -1.86 2.26 1.25
CA ALA A 69 -1.76 3.08 0.04
C ALA A 69 -0.32 3.58 -0.19
N LEU A 70 0.36 4.05 0.87
CA LEU A 70 1.75 4.48 0.82
C LEU A 70 2.69 3.31 0.49
N ALA A 71 2.53 2.18 1.16
CA ALA A 71 3.32 0.97 0.91
C ALA A 71 3.18 0.47 -0.55
N LEU A 72 1.95 0.46 -1.08
CA LEU A 72 1.71 0.07 -2.47
C LEU A 72 2.27 1.09 -3.46
N THR A 73 2.20 2.38 -3.14
CA THR A 73 2.86 3.43 -3.95
C THR A 73 4.36 3.19 -4.05
N ASP A 74 5.02 2.89 -2.93
CA ASP A 74 6.44 2.55 -2.87
C ASP A 74 6.77 1.35 -3.78
N LEU A 75 6.05 0.23 -3.61
CA LEU A 75 6.25 -0.98 -4.40
C LEU A 75 6.04 -0.75 -5.91
N ILE A 76 4.99 0.00 -6.28
CA ILE A 76 4.63 0.26 -7.69
C ILE A 76 5.66 1.19 -8.33
N LEU A 77 5.90 2.39 -7.77
CA LEU A 77 6.70 3.42 -8.42
C LEU A 77 8.19 3.08 -8.48
N HIS A 78 8.66 2.14 -7.65
CA HIS A 78 10.03 1.61 -7.67
C HIS A 78 10.14 0.27 -8.42
N GLY A 79 9.12 -0.12 -9.18
CA GLY A 79 9.18 -1.22 -10.15
C GLY A 79 9.29 -2.61 -9.55
N VAL A 80 8.80 -2.83 -8.31
CA VAL A 80 8.84 -4.17 -7.69
C VAL A 80 8.00 -5.16 -8.50
N PHE A 81 6.84 -4.74 -9.00
CA PHE A 81 5.97 -5.61 -9.79
C PHE A 81 6.53 -5.92 -11.19
N ASP A 82 7.40 -5.07 -11.76
CA ASP A 82 8.14 -5.42 -12.98
C ASP A 82 9.20 -6.50 -12.70
N ARG A 83 9.86 -6.44 -11.54
CA ARG A 83 10.82 -7.48 -11.13
C ARG A 83 10.13 -8.78 -10.70
N HIS A 84 8.93 -8.69 -10.13
CA HIS A 84 8.16 -9.83 -9.62
C HIS A 84 6.73 -9.82 -10.20
N PRO A 85 6.55 -10.12 -11.49
CA PRO A 85 5.27 -9.95 -12.20
C PRO A 85 4.14 -10.89 -11.74
N ARG A 86 4.44 -11.89 -10.90
CA ARG A 86 3.43 -12.78 -10.29
C ARG A 86 3.10 -12.41 -8.84
N LEU A 87 3.78 -11.43 -8.24
CA LEU A 87 3.54 -11.03 -6.86
C LEU A 87 2.15 -10.41 -6.74
N ARG A 88 1.39 -10.79 -5.72
CA ARG A 88 0.05 -10.24 -5.44
C ARG A 88 -0.01 -9.75 -4.00
N PHE A 89 -0.92 -8.81 -3.72
CA PHE A 89 -1.16 -8.28 -2.39
C PHE A 89 -2.66 -8.24 -2.04
N GLY A 90 -2.96 -8.50 -0.78
CA GLY A 90 -4.27 -8.21 -0.18
C GLY A 90 -4.22 -6.99 0.75
N VAL A 91 -5.31 -6.23 0.77
CA VAL A 91 -5.57 -5.15 1.74
C VAL A 91 -6.88 -5.50 2.43
N VAL A 92 -6.83 -5.77 3.74
CA VAL A 92 -7.93 -6.38 4.48
C VAL A 92 -8.30 -5.55 5.72
N GLU A 93 -9.59 -5.25 5.88
CA GLU A 93 -10.16 -4.40 6.97
C GLU A 93 -9.63 -2.95 6.96
N LEU A 94 -9.38 -2.39 5.78
CA LEU A 94 -8.77 -1.05 5.62
C LEU A 94 -9.50 -0.16 4.62
N SER A 95 -10.82 -0.36 4.48
CA SER A 95 -11.69 0.32 3.49
C SER A 95 -11.31 0.05 2.03
N SER A 96 -12.30 0.08 1.13
CA SER A 96 -12.03 0.16 -0.32
C SER A 96 -12.36 1.53 -0.93
N ALA A 97 -12.97 2.44 -0.17
CA ALA A 97 -13.49 3.70 -0.68
C ALA A 97 -12.41 4.65 -1.22
N TRP A 98 -11.17 4.50 -0.76
CA TRP A 98 -10.02 5.30 -1.18
C TRP A 98 -9.48 4.94 -2.58
N VAL A 99 -9.77 3.72 -3.07
CA VAL A 99 -9.13 3.16 -4.27
C VAL A 99 -9.33 4.02 -5.52
N PRO A 100 -10.54 4.49 -5.88
CA PRO A 100 -10.73 5.25 -7.11
C PRO A 100 -9.92 6.55 -7.13
N GLN A 101 -9.93 7.30 -6.02
CA GLN A 101 -9.14 8.53 -5.88
C GLN A 101 -7.64 8.23 -5.90
N PHE A 102 -7.22 7.15 -5.23
CA PHE A 102 -5.82 6.75 -5.19
C PHE A 102 -5.25 6.43 -6.57
N LEU A 103 -5.97 5.69 -7.41
CA LEU A 103 -5.52 5.38 -8.77
C LEU A 103 -5.31 6.65 -9.62
N LEU A 104 -6.22 7.63 -9.49
CA LEU A 104 -6.09 8.93 -10.15
C LEU A 104 -4.84 9.68 -9.67
N LEU A 105 -4.63 9.74 -8.35
CA LEU A 105 -3.49 10.43 -7.75
C LEU A 105 -2.15 9.75 -8.08
N LEU A 106 -2.11 8.42 -8.07
CA LEU A 106 -0.91 7.64 -8.33
C LEU A 106 -0.37 7.89 -9.75
N ASP A 107 -1.25 7.81 -10.75
CA ASP A 107 -0.89 8.11 -12.13
C ASP A 107 -0.53 9.59 -12.32
N GLY A 108 -1.37 10.50 -11.81
CA GLY A 108 -1.15 11.93 -11.94
C GLY A 108 0.17 12.39 -11.29
N ALA A 109 0.51 11.86 -10.12
CA ALA A 109 1.77 12.15 -9.44
C ALA A 109 2.97 11.60 -10.23
N SER A 110 2.88 10.38 -10.76
CA SER A 110 3.93 9.79 -11.60
C SER A 110 4.19 10.64 -12.85
N ASP A 111 3.14 11.00 -13.58
CA ASP A 111 3.24 11.81 -14.81
C ASP A 111 3.79 13.21 -14.52
N PHE A 112 3.25 13.88 -13.49
CA PHE A 112 3.66 15.22 -13.09
C PHE A 112 5.13 15.25 -12.67
N THR A 113 5.54 14.35 -11.78
CA THR A 113 6.92 14.34 -11.26
C THR A 113 7.92 13.90 -12.32
N THR A 114 7.57 12.97 -13.21
CA THR A 114 8.41 12.60 -14.35
C THR A 114 8.68 13.78 -15.25
N ARG A 115 7.63 14.56 -15.59
CA ARG A 115 7.76 15.77 -16.40
C ARG A 115 8.59 16.84 -15.69
N LEU A 116 8.36 17.04 -14.39
CA LEU A 116 9.07 18.03 -13.59
C LEU A 116 10.57 17.71 -13.49
N ASN A 117 10.90 16.44 -13.27
CA ASN A 117 12.26 15.98 -13.03
C ASN A 117 13.03 15.62 -14.32
N GLY A 118 12.34 15.55 -15.47
CA GLY A 118 12.90 15.08 -16.73
C GLY A 118 13.21 13.58 -16.78
N LYS A 119 12.82 12.83 -15.75
CA LYS A 119 12.99 11.37 -15.63
C LYS A 119 12.03 10.81 -14.56
N PRO A 120 11.57 9.55 -14.71
CA PRO A 120 10.77 8.89 -13.68
C PRO A 120 11.66 8.36 -12.54
N VAL A 121 11.01 7.95 -11.44
CA VAL A 121 11.67 7.26 -10.31
C VAL A 121 12.25 5.92 -10.74
N ALA A 122 11.45 5.11 -11.45
CA ALA A 122 11.87 3.89 -12.13
C ALA A 122 11.25 3.85 -13.54
N GLN A 123 11.88 3.12 -14.46
CA GLN A 123 11.28 2.83 -15.76
C GLN A 123 10.25 1.72 -15.57
N LEU A 124 8.97 2.06 -15.69
CA LEU A 124 7.87 1.12 -15.57
C LEU A 124 7.38 0.69 -16.96
N SER A 125 7.04 -0.58 -17.09
CA SER A 125 6.51 -1.15 -18.34
C SER A 125 5.07 -0.73 -18.64
N ARG A 126 4.33 -0.28 -17.62
CA ARG A 126 2.89 0.05 -17.67
C ARG A 126 2.56 1.28 -16.82
N ARG A 127 1.32 1.79 -16.89
CA ARG A 127 0.89 2.86 -15.97
C ARG A 127 0.89 2.34 -14.52
N PRO A 128 1.27 3.16 -13.53
CA PRO A 128 1.22 2.79 -12.12
C PRO A 128 -0.12 2.18 -11.67
N SER A 129 -1.24 2.79 -12.06
CA SER A 129 -2.60 2.30 -11.75
C SER A 129 -2.88 0.89 -12.28
N GLU A 130 -2.29 0.51 -13.41
CA GLU A 130 -2.45 -0.84 -13.96
C GLU A 130 -1.79 -1.90 -13.09
N TYR A 131 -0.64 -1.60 -12.47
CA TYR A 131 -0.03 -2.51 -11.50
C TYR A 131 -0.94 -2.71 -10.30
N PHE A 132 -1.55 -1.65 -9.77
CA PHE A 132 -2.48 -1.79 -8.66
C PHE A 132 -3.67 -2.70 -9.05
N LEU A 133 -4.33 -2.42 -10.16
CA LEU A 133 -5.50 -3.18 -10.62
C LEU A 133 -5.17 -4.66 -10.86
N GLU A 134 -3.99 -4.96 -11.38
CA GLU A 134 -3.59 -6.33 -11.63
C GLU A 134 -3.15 -7.06 -10.35
N HIS A 135 -2.33 -6.41 -9.52
CA HIS A 135 -1.60 -7.07 -8.43
C HIS A 135 -2.29 -6.98 -7.06
N VAL A 136 -3.26 -6.09 -6.86
CA VAL A 136 -3.83 -5.81 -5.54
C VAL A 136 -5.30 -6.20 -5.47
N ARG A 137 -5.72 -6.78 -4.35
CA ARG A 137 -7.13 -6.99 -3.99
C ARG A 137 -7.41 -6.31 -2.66
N VAL A 138 -8.54 -5.59 -2.58
CA VAL A 138 -8.94 -4.80 -1.41
C VAL A 138 -10.30 -5.30 -0.94
N SER A 139 -10.44 -5.56 0.36
CA SER A 139 -11.74 -5.86 0.96
C SER A 139 -12.49 -4.58 1.30
N SER A 140 -13.80 -4.56 1.07
CA SER A 140 -14.71 -3.50 1.53
C SER A 140 -15.30 -3.84 2.88
N PHE A 141 -15.60 -2.83 3.69
CA PHE A 141 -16.48 -3.02 4.84
C PHE A 141 -17.93 -3.20 4.39
N SER A 142 -18.76 -3.88 5.18
CA SER A 142 -20.15 -4.15 4.81
C SER A 142 -21.02 -2.90 4.63
N TYR A 143 -20.64 -1.77 5.24
CA TYR A 143 -21.33 -0.49 5.08
C TYR A 143 -20.84 0.32 3.87
N GLU A 144 -19.74 -0.09 3.24
CA GLU A 144 -19.23 0.48 2.01
C GLU A 144 -19.92 -0.24 0.86
N ASP A 145 -21.17 0.13 0.56
CA ASP A 145 -21.90 -0.44 -0.57
C ASP A 145 -21.06 -0.27 -1.86
N PRO A 146 -20.47 -1.34 -2.42
CA PRO A 146 -19.59 -1.22 -3.59
C PRO A 146 -20.37 -0.95 -4.88
N SER A 147 -21.71 -0.97 -4.82
CA SER A 147 -22.61 -0.83 -5.95
C SER A 147 -23.20 0.57 -6.13
N SER A 148 -22.91 1.50 -5.21
CA SER A 148 -23.37 2.90 -5.26
C SER A 148 -22.63 3.76 -6.29
#